data_AF-A0A5B9PAC4-F1
#
_entry.id   AF-A0A5B9PAC4-F1
#
_cell.length_a   1.000
_cell.length_b   1.000
_cell.length_c   1.000
_cell.angle_alpha   90.00
_cell.angle_beta   90.00
_cell.angle_gamma   90.00
#
_symmetry.space_group_name_H-M   'P 1'
#
loop_
_entity.id
_entity.type
_entity.pdbx_description
1 polymer ?
#
loop_
_entity_poly.entity_id
_entity_poly.type
_entity_poly.pdbx_seq_one_letter_code
_entity_poly.pdbx_strand_id
1 'polypeptide(L)'
;MENQFKLPDENLGNGESSRRVSDLIEEIRADIDFELDDAVTDIVRDLPEEYFQRMDHENQVTHLKGLIASRICQLSSELFLPSTDGTQVAVLGRKSYRGQLAYILSELPGKRTRLVGANIYTARSHGFILDVFEFETDQNPAVDASFSAEIVEKLAEKTASPTDSVADFLSRIRTTSAKSPNLEKLARFYSAYQQVSPQKPIVVDQGESVDSLSDIVLAIQSQDERLTFQRTTESLSKLSLDIEQAELVVVRFDKAADEPVSQRSNKVVLMNFLVSESEVGPFEVEAWIDSLTSVVSG
;
A
#
# COMPACT_ATOMS: atom_id res chain seq x y z
N MET A 1 -76.81 45.81 13.52
CA MET A 1 -75.73 46.23 12.61
C MET A 1 -74.81 47.09 13.46
N GLU A 2 -73.55 46.76 13.73
CA GLU A 2 -72.54 46.12 12.87
C GLU A 2 -71.56 45.23 13.66
N ASN A 3 -71.23 44.13 13.00
CA ASN A 3 -70.08 43.22 13.02
C ASN A 3 -69.00 43.33 14.11
N GLN A 4 -68.90 42.25 14.89
CA GLN A 4 -67.64 41.75 15.45
C GLN A 4 -66.78 41.16 14.33
N PHE A 5 -65.66 41.81 14.02
CA PHE A 5 -64.62 41.23 13.17
C PHE A 5 -63.73 40.33 14.05
N LYS A 6 -63.95 39.02 13.97
CA LYS A 6 -63.08 38.01 14.58
C LYS A 6 -62.00 37.67 13.54
N LEU A 7 -60.75 38.03 13.82
CA LEU A 7 -59.61 37.64 12.98
C LEU A 7 -59.45 36.11 13.01
N PRO A 8 -59.15 35.47 11.87
CA PRO A 8 -58.89 34.04 11.82
C PRO A 8 -57.51 33.72 12.42
N ASP A 9 -57.46 32.64 13.20
CA ASP A 9 -56.25 32.03 13.75
C ASP A 9 -55.33 31.51 12.62
N GLU A 10 -54.41 32.36 12.16
CA GLU A 10 -53.26 31.94 11.37
C GLU A 10 -52.14 31.45 12.30
N ASN A 11 -52.22 30.22 12.82
CA ASN A 11 -51.02 29.61 13.43
C ASN A 11 -50.98 28.08 13.54
N LEU A 12 -51.75 27.34 12.73
CA LEU A 12 -51.77 25.86 12.79
C LEU A 12 -50.86 25.17 11.76
N GLY A 13 -50.26 25.89 10.81
CA GLY A 13 -49.41 25.31 9.75
C GLY A 13 -47.94 25.08 10.12
N ASN A 14 -47.38 25.86 11.06
CA ASN A 14 -45.95 25.79 11.39
C ASN A 14 -45.57 24.59 12.27
N GLY A 15 -46.50 24.10 13.11
CA GLY A 15 -46.23 22.99 14.04
C GLY A 15 -46.15 21.63 13.36
N GLU A 16 -47.04 21.35 12.41
CA GLU A 16 -47.03 20.08 11.66
C GLU A 16 -45.88 20.00 10.66
N SER A 17 -45.56 21.12 9.98
CA SER A 17 -44.42 21.17 9.07
C SER A 17 -43.09 21.00 9.82
N SER A 18 -42.95 21.60 11.02
CA SER A 18 -41.76 21.45 11.86
C SER A 18 -41.61 20.02 12.40
N ARG A 19 -42.71 19.37 12.79
CA ARG A 19 -42.71 17.96 13.19
C ARG A 19 -42.31 17.03 12.06
N ARG A 20 -42.89 17.18 10.87
CA ARG A 20 -42.53 16.37 9.69
C ARG A 20 -41.07 16.49 9.30
N VAL A 21 -40.50 17.71 9.38
CA VAL A 21 -39.07 17.93 9.12
C VAL A 21 -38.22 17.26 10.19
N SER A 22 -38.62 17.32 11.46
CA SER A 22 -37.91 16.63 12.55
C SER A 22 -37.96 15.11 12.38
N ASP A 23 -39.13 14.54 12.07
CA ASP A 23 -39.30 13.10 11.87
C ASP A 23 -38.45 12.61 10.70
N LEU A 24 -38.41 13.36 9.59
CA LEU A 24 -37.57 13.05 8.43
C LEU A 24 -36.07 13.13 8.76
N ILE A 25 -35.64 14.10 9.56
CA ILE A 25 -34.23 14.22 9.98
C ILE A 25 -33.82 13.01 10.83
N GLU A 26 -34.68 12.56 11.75
CA GLU A 26 -34.39 11.40 12.60
C GLU A 26 -34.43 10.09 11.80
N GLU A 27 -35.34 9.95 10.83
CA GLU A 27 -35.37 8.82 9.90
C GLU A 27 -34.07 8.75 9.07
N ILE A 28 -33.67 9.85 8.44
CA ILE A 28 -32.43 9.92 7.65
C ILE A 28 -31.19 9.64 8.53
N ARG A 29 -31.15 10.14 9.77
CA ARG A 29 -30.04 9.86 10.69
C ARG A 29 -29.97 8.38 11.06
N ALA A 30 -31.11 7.78 11.40
CA ALA A 30 -31.15 6.36 11.75
C ALA A 30 -30.68 5.48 10.58
N ASP A 31 -31.11 5.79 9.35
CA ASP A 31 -30.67 5.08 8.15
C ASP A 31 -29.15 5.27 7.90
N ILE A 32 -28.65 6.49 8.02
CA ILE A 32 -27.21 6.79 7.87
C ILE A 32 -26.39 6.08 8.95
N ASP A 33 -26.80 6.13 10.21
CA ASP A 33 -26.10 5.49 11.32
C ASP A 33 -26.05 3.96 11.11
N PHE A 34 -27.15 3.36 10.66
CA PHE A 34 -27.21 1.93 10.32
C PHE A 34 -26.28 1.57 9.16
N GLU A 35 -26.33 2.30 8.04
CA GLU A 35 -25.44 2.06 6.91
C GLU A 35 -23.96 2.30 7.24
N LEU A 36 -23.66 3.27 8.10
CA LEU A 36 -22.32 3.56 8.59
C LEU A 36 -21.77 2.42 9.44
N ASP A 37 -22.56 1.92 10.40
CA ASP A 37 -22.12 0.84 11.29
C ASP A 37 -21.82 -0.45 10.51
N ASP A 38 -22.67 -0.79 9.54
CA ASP A 38 -22.45 -1.94 8.65
C ASP A 38 -21.20 -1.74 7.77
N ALA A 39 -21.03 -0.55 7.17
CA ALA A 39 -19.87 -0.23 6.35
C ALA A 39 -18.56 -0.29 7.15
N VAL A 40 -18.53 0.29 8.35
CA VAL A 40 -17.38 0.26 9.25
C VAL A 40 -17.03 -1.18 9.60
N THR A 41 -18.01 -1.97 10.01
CA THR A 41 -17.80 -3.36 10.45
C THR A 41 -17.21 -4.21 9.33
N ASP A 42 -17.78 -4.14 8.13
CA ASP A 42 -17.29 -4.89 6.97
C ASP A 42 -15.87 -4.46 6.57
N ILE A 43 -15.61 -3.15 6.48
CA ILE A 43 -14.29 -2.64 6.08
C ILE A 43 -13.22 -3.08 7.08
N VAL A 44 -13.48 -2.95 8.38
CA VAL A 44 -12.52 -3.33 9.43
C VAL A 44 -12.27 -4.84 9.44
N ARG A 45 -13.31 -5.65 9.23
CA ARG A 45 -13.19 -7.12 9.18
C ARG A 45 -12.42 -7.60 7.94
N ASP A 46 -12.59 -6.92 6.82
CA ASP A 46 -12.03 -7.34 5.53
C ASP A 46 -10.59 -6.83 5.30
N LEU A 47 -10.15 -5.82 6.06
CA LEU A 47 -8.77 -5.37 6.07
C LEU A 47 -7.83 -6.43 6.69
N PRO A 48 -6.63 -6.63 6.13
CA PRO A 48 -5.64 -7.54 6.71
C PRO A 48 -5.10 -7.01 8.04
N GLU A 49 -4.74 -7.92 8.96
CA GLU A 49 -4.25 -7.53 10.29
C GLU A 49 -2.95 -6.72 10.20
N GLU A 50 -2.11 -7.05 9.22
CA GLU A 50 -0.86 -6.37 8.92
C GLU A 50 -1.04 -4.87 8.72
N TYR A 51 -2.18 -4.44 8.16
CA TYR A 51 -2.50 -3.03 7.99
C TYR A 51 -2.58 -2.29 9.34
N PHE A 52 -3.28 -2.86 10.31
CA PHE A 52 -3.45 -2.26 11.64
C PHE A 52 -2.15 -2.24 12.44
N GLN A 53 -1.25 -3.19 12.20
CA GLN A 53 0.08 -3.19 12.79
C GLN A 53 0.97 -2.09 12.15
N ARG A 54 0.83 -1.88 10.83
CA ARG A 54 1.70 -1.01 10.03
C ARG A 54 1.24 0.43 9.88
N MET A 55 -0.01 0.78 10.09
CA MET A 55 -0.45 2.19 10.04
C MET A 55 -0.58 2.78 11.45
N ASP A 56 -0.17 4.03 11.67
CA ASP A 56 -0.47 4.71 12.93
C ASP A 56 -1.96 5.04 13.01
N HIS A 57 -2.43 5.39 14.21
CA HIS A 57 -3.85 5.59 14.45
C HIS A 57 -4.45 6.75 13.62
N GLU A 58 -3.70 7.83 13.39
CA GLU A 58 -4.21 8.99 12.65
C GLU A 58 -4.41 8.65 11.17
N ASN A 59 -3.44 7.97 10.57
CA ASN A 59 -3.54 7.46 9.20
C ASN A 59 -4.62 6.39 9.09
N GLN A 60 -4.75 5.49 10.08
CA GLN A 60 -5.83 4.50 10.11
C GLN A 60 -7.21 5.15 10.05
N VAL A 61 -7.46 6.13 10.93
CA VAL A 61 -8.74 6.85 10.97
C VAL A 61 -9.01 7.55 9.64
N THR A 62 -7.99 8.16 9.03
CA THR A 62 -8.13 8.87 7.75
C THR A 62 -8.48 7.92 6.61
N HIS A 63 -7.76 6.79 6.49
CA HIS A 63 -8.01 5.80 5.44
C HIS A 63 -9.39 5.15 5.60
N LEU A 64 -9.77 4.77 6.82
CA LEU A 64 -11.08 4.18 7.10
C LEU A 64 -12.22 5.15 6.74
N LYS A 65 -12.10 6.43 7.11
CA LYS A 65 -13.06 7.47 6.69
C LYS A 65 -13.16 7.57 5.16
N GLY A 66 -12.03 7.50 4.47
CA GLY A 66 -11.99 7.50 3.01
C GLY A 66 -12.68 6.28 2.40
N LEU A 67 -12.47 5.07 2.95
CA LEU A 67 -13.11 3.84 2.48
C LEU A 67 -14.62 3.86 2.72
N ILE A 68 -15.05 4.32 3.90
CA ILE A 68 -16.47 4.49 4.24
C ILE A 68 -17.12 5.49 3.28
N ALA A 69 -16.49 6.64 3.06
CA ALA A 69 -16.99 7.65 2.11
C ALA A 69 -17.06 7.09 0.69
N SER A 70 -16.04 6.35 0.24
CA SER A 70 -16.03 5.69 -1.07
C SER A 70 -17.17 4.70 -1.24
N ARG A 71 -17.45 3.91 -0.18
CA ARG A 71 -18.53 2.92 -0.15
C ARG A 71 -19.92 3.57 -0.17
N ILE A 72 -20.20 4.49 0.76
CA ILE A 72 -21.51 5.13 0.92
C ILE A 72 -21.84 6.02 -0.27
N CYS A 73 -20.88 6.84 -0.72
CA CYS A 73 -21.07 7.73 -1.87
C CYS A 73 -20.95 7.00 -3.22
N GLN A 74 -20.68 5.69 -3.21
CA GLN A 74 -20.54 4.84 -4.40
C GLN A 74 -19.55 5.40 -5.44
N LEU A 75 -18.44 5.98 -4.99
CA LEU A 75 -17.48 6.65 -5.87
C LEU A 75 -16.88 5.65 -6.88
N SER A 76 -16.90 6.00 -8.16
CA SER A 76 -16.36 5.12 -9.22
C SER A 76 -14.86 5.27 -9.44
N SER A 77 -14.27 6.38 -8.96
CA SER A 77 -12.85 6.70 -9.10
C SER A 77 -12.09 6.44 -7.82
N GLU A 78 -10.80 6.16 -7.96
CA GLU A 78 -9.87 6.04 -6.85
C GLU A 78 -9.72 7.38 -6.09
N LEU A 79 -9.68 7.30 -4.76
CA LEU A 79 -9.40 8.44 -3.89
C LEU A 79 -7.92 8.48 -3.56
N PHE A 80 -7.29 9.63 -3.75
CA PHE A 80 -5.90 9.88 -3.36
C PHE A 80 -5.88 10.74 -2.11
N LEU A 81 -5.36 10.20 -1.02
CA LEU A 81 -5.29 10.82 0.29
C LEU A 81 -3.81 11.07 0.65
N PRO A 82 -3.26 12.26 0.37
CA PRO A 82 -1.91 12.60 0.81
C PRO A 82 -1.89 12.82 2.33
N SER A 83 -0.81 12.41 2.98
CA SER A 83 -0.54 12.76 4.37
C SER A 83 -0.25 14.25 4.52
N THR A 84 -0.42 14.77 5.73
CA THR A 84 -0.20 16.19 6.05
C THR A 84 1.23 16.65 5.77
N ASP A 85 2.22 15.77 5.97
CA ASP A 85 3.65 16.03 5.72
C ASP A 85 4.09 15.69 4.29
N GLY A 86 3.18 15.18 3.45
CA GLY A 86 3.42 14.83 2.05
C GLY A 86 4.36 13.63 1.85
N THR A 87 4.72 12.89 2.90
CA THR A 87 5.58 11.70 2.79
C THR A 87 4.81 10.44 2.41
N GLN A 88 3.49 10.46 2.50
CA GLN A 88 2.66 9.32 2.17
C GLN A 88 1.49 9.73 1.28
N VAL A 89 1.10 8.82 0.39
CA VAL A 89 -0.17 8.91 -0.35
C VAL A 89 -0.86 7.57 -0.23
N ALA A 90 -2.05 7.57 0.35
CA ALA A 90 -2.94 6.42 0.31
C ALA A 90 -3.89 6.51 -0.88
N VAL A 91 -4.06 5.41 -1.60
CA VAL A 91 -4.97 5.29 -2.73
C VAL A 91 -6.05 4.27 -2.36
N LEU A 92 -7.30 4.70 -2.44
CA LEU A 92 -8.46 3.87 -2.08
C LEU A 92 -9.31 3.61 -3.31
N GLY A 93 -9.67 2.36 -3.55
CA GLY A 93 -10.51 1.97 -4.69
C GLY A 93 -11.57 0.96 -4.27
N ARG A 94 -12.68 0.88 -5.00
CA ARG A 94 -13.81 -0.03 -4.67
C ARG A 94 -13.64 -1.45 -5.19
N LYS A 95 -12.68 -1.70 -6.08
CA LYS A 95 -12.41 -3.03 -6.62
C LYS A 95 -10.95 -3.10 -6.96
N SER A 96 -10.37 -4.28 -6.73
CA SER A 96 -9.10 -4.66 -7.33
C SER A 96 -9.36 -5.15 -8.76
N TYR A 97 -8.57 -4.68 -9.72
CA TYR A 97 -8.56 -5.25 -11.06
C TYR A 97 -7.13 -5.36 -11.59
N ARG A 98 -6.94 -6.28 -12.52
CA ARG A 98 -5.64 -6.55 -13.14
C ARG A 98 -5.04 -5.29 -13.76
N GLY A 99 -3.78 -5.00 -13.44
CA GLY A 99 -3.08 -3.81 -13.91
C GLY A 99 -3.42 -2.51 -13.17
N GLN A 100 -4.36 -2.53 -12.21
CA GLN A 100 -4.72 -1.32 -11.45
C GLN A 100 -3.53 -0.73 -10.70
N LEU A 101 -2.75 -1.56 -10.00
CA LEU A 101 -1.58 -1.07 -9.25
C LEU A 101 -0.54 -0.40 -10.17
N ALA A 102 -0.31 -0.96 -11.36
CA ALA A 102 0.57 -0.35 -12.35
C ALA A 102 0.05 1.02 -12.82
N TYR A 103 -1.26 1.13 -13.06
CA TYR A 103 -1.91 2.39 -13.41
C TYR A 103 -1.84 3.40 -12.26
N ILE A 104 -2.10 2.99 -11.02
CA ILE A 104 -1.94 3.85 -9.83
C ILE A 104 -0.50 4.37 -9.77
N LEU A 105 0.48 3.49 -9.94
CA LEU A 105 1.90 3.86 -9.97
C LEU A 105 2.25 4.84 -11.10
N SER A 106 1.54 4.85 -12.23
CA SER A 106 1.76 5.87 -13.27
C SER A 106 1.14 7.23 -12.91
N GLU A 107 0.06 7.24 -12.15
CA GLU A 107 -0.67 8.45 -11.76
C GLU A 107 -0.13 9.13 -10.48
N LEU A 108 0.72 8.46 -9.69
CA LEU A 108 1.31 9.05 -8.49
C LEU A 108 2.10 10.35 -8.81
N PRO A 109 2.21 11.30 -7.87
CA PRO A 109 2.98 12.54 -8.08
C PRO A 109 4.43 12.25 -8.51
N GLY A 110 4.85 12.78 -9.68
CA GLY A 110 6.06 12.27 -10.36
C GLY A 110 7.26 13.22 -10.51
N LYS A 111 7.20 14.47 -10.06
CA LYS A 111 8.26 15.45 -10.37
C LYS A 111 9.22 15.81 -9.24
N ARG A 112 8.93 15.48 -7.98
CA ARG A 112 9.78 15.86 -6.82
C ARG A 112 9.76 14.87 -5.64
N THR A 113 9.22 13.67 -5.86
CA THR A 113 8.99 12.71 -4.79
C THR A 113 9.52 11.36 -5.25
N ARG A 114 10.39 10.76 -4.44
CA ARG A 114 11.00 9.47 -4.75
C ARG A 114 10.38 8.38 -3.90
N LEU A 115 9.87 7.34 -4.54
CA LEU A 115 9.29 6.20 -3.84
C LEU A 115 10.38 5.48 -3.03
N VAL A 116 10.13 5.31 -1.73
CA VAL A 116 11.03 4.60 -0.81
C VAL A 116 10.37 3.40 -0.13
N GLY A 117 9.04 3.36 -0.13
CA GLY A 117 8.27 2.27 0.42
C GLY A 117 6.90 2.17 -0.22
N ALA A 118 6.29 0.99 -0.18
CA ALA A 118 4.89 0.81 -0.51
C ALA A 118 4.30 -0.35 0.29
N ASN A 119 3.02 -0.24 0.64
CA ASN A 119 2.23 -1.30 1.25
C ASN A 119 0.88 -1.35 0.54
N ILE A 120 0.63 -2.45 -0.17
CA ILE A 120 -0.55 -2.65 -1.03
C ILE A 120 -1.43 -3.67 -0.34
N TYR A 121 -2.71 -3.35 -0.18
CA TYR A 121 -3.68 -4.21 0.49
C TYR A 121 -4.96 -4.33 -0.35
N THR A 122 -5.26 -5.53 -0.81
CA THR A 122 -6.58 -5.89 -1.34
C THR A 122 -7.42 -6.44 -0.18
N ALA A 123 -8.68 -6.00 -0.09
CA ALA A 123 -9.63 -6.54 0.88
C ALA A 123 -9.84 -8.04 0.64
N ARG A 124 -10.03 -8.83 1.70
CA ARG A 124 -10.24 -10.30 1.58
C ARG A 124 -11.46 -10.67 0.73
N SER A 125 -12.46 -9.79 0.68
CA SER A 125 -13.66 -9.93 -0.15
C SER A 125 -13.49 -9.38 -1.58
N HIS A 126 -12.31 -8.85 -1.91
CA HIS A 126 -11.99 -8.08 -3.12
C HIS A 126 -12.88 -6.84 -3.33
N GLY A 127 -13.57 -6.41 -2.26
CA GLY A 127 -14.54 -5.31 -2.29
C GLY A 127 -13.94 -3.90 -2.18
N PHE A 128 -12.63 -3.79 -1.96
CA PHE A 128 -11.86 -2.53 -2.03
C PHE A 128 -10.36 -2.80 -2.06
N ILE A 129 -9.59 -1.75 -2.37
CA ILE A 129 -8.12 -1.70 -2.22
C ILE A 129 -7.72 -0.53 -1.33
N LEU A 130 -6.57 -0.66 -0.69
CA LEU A 130 -5.91 0.37 0.09
C LEU A 130 -4.41 0.27 -0.16
N ASP A 131 -3.88 1.19 -0.94
CA ASP A 131 -2.48 1.20 -1.34
C ASP A 131 -1.79 2.41 -0.73
N VAL A 132 -0.78 2.19 0.10
CA VAL A 132 -0.05 3.26 0.79
C VAL A 132 1.35 3.34 0.21
N PHE A 133 1.68 4.48 -0.40
CA PHE A 133 2.98 4.75 -0.99
C PHE A 133 3.75 5.75 -0.13
N GLU A 134 5.03 5.46 0.13
CA GLU A 134 5.92 6.31 0.91
C GLU A 134 6.96 6.99 0.02
N PHE A 135 7.12 8.30 0.21
CA PHE A 135 7.96 9.16 -0.61
C PHE A 135 8.98 9.93 0.22
N GLU A 136 10.23 9.91 -0.23
CA GLU A 136 11.24 10.90 0.12
C GLU A 136 10.89 12.24 -0.53
N THR A 137 10.84 13.31 0.27
CA THR A 137 10.59 14.69 -0.18
C THR A 137 11.74 15.61 0.22
N ASP A 138 11.84 16.78 -0.40
CA ASP A 138 12.87 17.78 -0.05
C ASP A 138 12.76 18.24 1.42
N GLN A 139 11.55 18.26 1.98
CA GLN A 139 11.28 18.71 3.35
C GLN A 139 11.40 17.59 4.38
N ASN A 140 11.15 16.35 3.95
CA ASN A 140 11.20 15.17 4.80
C ASN A 140 11.99 14.09 4.03
N PRO A 141 13.33 14.18 4.04
CA PRO A 141 14.16 13.20 3.36
C PRO A 141 13.98 11.86 4.05
N ALA A 142 14.03 10.76 3.29
CA ALA A 142 14.05 9.45 3.92
C ALA A 142 15.28 9.35 4.84
N VAL A 143 15.21 8.49 5.82
CA VAL A 143 16.34 8.19 6.71
C VAL A 143 16.66 6.72 6.62
N ASP A 144 17.86 6.41 7.07
CA ASP A 144 18.29 5.04 7.27
C ASP A 144 17.49 4.48 8.45
N ALA A 145 16.85 3.35 8.23
CA ALA A 145 15.98 2.73 9.23
C ALA A 145 16.80 2.34 10.47
N SER A 146 16.25 2.64 11.64
CA SER A 146 16.86 2.27 12.91
C SER A 146 16.18 1.02 13.45
N PHE A 147 16.93 -0.07 13.51
CA PHE A 147 16.49 -1.33 14.09
C PHE A 147 17.14 -1.54 15.45
N SER A 148 16.40 -2.10 16.40
CA SER A 148 16.95 -2.45 17.71
C SER A 148 17.99 -3.58 17.58
N ALA A 149 18.96 -3.62 18.49
CA ALA A 149 19.95 -4.70 18.54
C ALA A 149 19.29 -6.09 18.60
N GLU A 150 18.15 -6.19 19.28
CA GLU A 150 17.35 -7.43 19.35
C GLU A 150 16.85 -7.89 17.97
N ILE A 151 16.39 -6.97 17.11
CA ILE A 151 15.97 -7.32 15.74
C ILE A 151 17.17 -7.78 14.92
N VAL A 152 18.31 -7.10 15.04
CA VAL A 152 19.56 -7.47 14.35
C VAL A 152 19.98 -8.89 14.75
N GLU A 153 20.02 -9.18 16.05
CA GLU A 153 20.41 -10.50 16.57
C GLU A 153 19.44 -11.60 16.12
N LYS A 154 18.13 -11.37 16.25
CA LYS A 154 17.11 -12.33 15.81
C LYS A 154 17.20 -12.61 14.31
N LEU A 155 17.43 -11.58 13.51
CA LEU A 155 17.56 -11.71 12.06
C LEU A 155 18.85 -12.47 11.69
N ALA A 156 19.96 -12.18 12.36
CA ALA A 156 21.23 -12.88 12.20
C ALA A 156 21.13 -14.37 12.55
N GLU A 157 20.46 -14.70 13.65
CA GLU A 157 20.18 -16.10 14.04
C GLU A 157 19.33 -16.79 12.98
N LYS A 158 18.23 -16.17 12.57
CA LYS A 158 17.28 -16.73 11.60
C LYS A 158 17.88 -16.96 10.22
N THR A 159 18.79 -16.09 9.79
CA THR A 159 19.46 -16.16 8.47
C THR A 159 20.82 -16.85 8.54
N ALA A 160 21.21 -17.38 9.71
CA ALA A 160 22.52 -17.98 9.98
C ALA A 160 23.70 -17.11 9.48
N SER A 161 23.57 -15.79 9.60
CA SER A 161 24.49 -14.81 9.03
C SER A 161 25.17 -13.97 10.10
N PRO A 162 26.37 -13.39 9.84
CA PRO A 162 27.05 -12.55 10.82
C PRO A 162 26.23 -11.31 11.19
N THR A 163 26.15 -11.01 12.48
CA THR A 163 25.42 -9.84 13.03
C THR A 163 25.84 -8.53 12.35
N ASP A 164 27.14 -8.33 12.10
CA ASP A 164 27.64 -7.12 11.45
C ASP A 164 27.12 -6.95 10.01
N SER A 165 26.99 -8.07 9.27
CA SER A 165 26.46 -8.02 7.90
C SER A 165 24.96 -7.74 7.88
N VAL A 166 24.23 -8.28 8.84
CA VAL A 166 22.79 -8.01 9.01
C VAL A 166 22.56 -6.58 9.46
N ALA A 167 23.37 -6.07 10.40
CA ALA A 167 23.32 -4.68 10.85
C ALA A 167 23.58 -3.70 9.70
N ASP A 168 24.59 -3.99 8.86
CA ASP A 168 24.92 -3.21 7.67
C ASP A 168 23.78 -3.21 6.63
N PHE A 169 23.12 -4.35 6.42
CA PHE A 169 21.93 -4.41 5.56
C PHE A 169 20.79 -3.55 6.13
N LEU A 170 20.46 -3.73 7.41
CA LEU A 170 19.35 -3.05 8.06
C LEU A 170 19.56 -1.53 8.13
N SER A 171 20.78 -1.07 8.34
CA SER A 171 21.12 0.36 8.33
C SER A 171 21.00 1.01 6.95
N ARG A 172 20.96 0.22 5.87
CA ARG A 172 20.84 0.73 4.49
C ARG A 172 19.40 0.77 3.98
N ILE A 173 18.45 0.22 4.73
CA ILE A 173 17.03 0.29 4.43
C ILE A 173 16.57 1.74 4.56
N ARG A 174 15.90 2.25 3.53
CA ARG A 174 15.34 3.61 3.50
C ARG A 174 13.87 3.59 3.87
N THR A 175 13.50 4.48 4.77
CA THR A 175 12.11 4.66 5.19
C THR A 175 11.83 6.11 5.54
N THR A 176 10.57 6.55 5.42
CA THR A 176 10.08 7.79 6.03
C THR A 176 9.26 7.52 7.29
N SER A 177 8.93 6.26 7.57
CA SER A 177 8.18 5.85 8.75
C SER A 177 9.04 5.00 9.71
N ALA A 178 8.78 5.12 11.01
CA ALA A 178 9.53 4.42 12.05
C ALA A 178 9.18 2.93 12.18
N LYS A 179 8.39 2.36 11.25
CA LYS A 179 7.79 1.05 11.43
C LYS A 179 8.61 -0.04 10.78
N SER A 180 9.05 -0.98 11.60
CA SER A 180 9.87 -2.11 11.19
C SER A 180 9.04 -3.14 10.41
N PRO A 181 9.55 -3.67 9.30
CA PRO A 181 8.93 -4.81 8.62
C PRO A 181 8.93 -6.06 9.52
N ASN A 182 8.07 -7.02 9.16
CA ASN A 182 8.02 -8.33 9.83
C ASN A 182 9.38 -9.06 9.69
N LEU A 183 9.86 -9.67 10.77
CA LEU A 183 11.13 -10.41 10.82
C LEU A 183 11.23 -11.52 9.75
N GLU A 184 10.14 -12.24 9.46
CA GLU A 184 10.08 -13.26 8.40
C GLU A 184 10.40 -12.65 7.04
N LYS A 185 9.74 -11.54 6.72
CA LYS A 185 9.96 -10.82 5.45
C LYS A 185 11.36 -10.22 5.38
N LEU A 186 11.86 -9.65 6.48
CA LEU A 186 13.24 -9.15 6.53
C LEU A 186 14.27 -10.25 6.26
N ALA A 187 14.05 -11.48 6.75
CA ALA A 187 14.94 -12.60 6.48
C ALA A 187 14.97 -12.95 5.00
N ARG A 188 13.80 -13.04 4.35
CA ARG A 188 13.72 -13.30 2.91
C ARG A 188 14.32 -12.17 2.08
N PHE A 189 14.03 -10.92 2.44
CA PHE A 189 14.64 -9.73 1.85
C PHE A 189 16.16 -9.73 1.96
N TYR A 190 16.70 -10.07 3.12
CA TYR A 190 18.14 -10.17 3.31
C TYR A 190 18.76 -11.29 2.46
N SER A 191 18.16 -12.48 2.45
CA SER A 191 18.62 -13.62 1.63
C SER A 191 18.57 -13.32 0.13
N ALA A 192 17.53 -12.62 -0.35
CA ALA A 192 17.44 -12.20 -1.74
C ALA A 192 18.48 -11.10 -2.06
N TYR A 193 18.63 -10.11 -1.18
CA TYR A 193 19.63 -9.04 -1.30
C TYR A 193 21.06 -9.58 -1.42
N GLN A 194 21.44 -10.58 -0.61
CA GLN A 194 22.78 -11.20 -0.66
C GLN A 194 23.10 -11.86 -2.00
N GLN A 195 22.10 -12.28 -2.77
CA GLN A 195 22.29 -12.91 -4.06
C GLN A 195 22.40 -11.92 -5.22
N VAL A 196 22.03 -10.65 -5.00
CA VAL A 196 22.08 -9.61 -6.02
C VAL A 196 23.53 -9.25 -6.30
N SER A 197 23.91 -9.29 -7.57
CA SER A 197 25.25 -8.92 -8.04
C SER A 197 25.18 -8.30 -9.43
N PRO A 198 26.25 -7.64 -9.93
CA PRO A 198 26.26 -7.12 -11.30
C PRO A 198 26.00 -8.20 -12.37
N GLN A 199 26.34 -9.46 -12.11
CA GLN A 199 26.07 -10.59 -13.01
C GLN A 199 24.66 -11.18 -12.83
N LYS A 200 24.04 -10.95 -11.67
CA LYS A 200 22.68 -11.40 -11.32
C LYS A 200 21.90 -10.20 -10.74
N PRO A 201 21.47 -9.25 -11.60
CA PRO A 201 20.84 -8.00 -11.13
C PRO A 201 19.41 -8.18 -10.65
N ILE A 202 18.79 -9.32 -10.97
CA ILE A 202 17.44 -9.72 -10.56
C ILE A 202 17.55 -11.05 -9.83
N VAL A 203 16.99 -11.12 -8.63
CA VAL A 203 16.82 -12.35 -7.86
C VAL A 203 15.34 -12.49 -7.54
N VAL A 204 14.81 -13.68 -7.77
CA VAL A 204 13.45 -14.05 -7.37
C VAL A 204 13.55 -15.23 -6.41
N ASP A 205 12.84 -15.13 -5.30
CA ASP A 205 12.68 -16.17 -4.31
C ASP A 205 11.20 -16.48 -4.15
N GLN A 206 10.79 -17.69 -4.53
CA GLN A 206 9.41 -18.14 -4.38
C GLN A 206 9.27 -18.86 -3.03
N GLY A 207 8.43 -18.29 -2.18
CA GLY A 207 8.14 -18.82 -0.86
C GLY A 207 7.11 -19.95 -0.92
N GLU A 208 6.72 -20.42 0.25
CA GLU A 208 5.64 -21.40 0.36
C GLU A 208 4.31 -20.74 -0.03
N SER A 209 3.49 -21.49 -0.78
CA SER A 209 2.13 -21.06 -1.07
C SER A 209 1.24 -21.25 0.17
N VAL A 210 0.52 -20.21 0.56
CA VAL A 210 -0.43 -20.22 1.68
C VAL A 210 -1.81 -19.89 1.15
N ASP A 211 -2.81 -20.74 1.41
CA ASP A 211 -4.21 -20.51 1.01
C ASP A 211 -4.41 -20.21 -0.49
N SER A 212 -3.67 -20.91 -1.36
CA SER A 212 -3.65 -20.68 -2.83
C SER A 212 -3.01 -19.36 -3.27
N LEU A 213 -2.37 -18.64 -2.36
CA LEU A 213 -1.56 -17.47 -2.65
C LEU A 213 -0.09 -17.87 -2.75
N SER A 214 0.61 -17.34 -3.74
CA SER A 214 2.05 -17.49 -3.90
C SER A 214 2.76 -16.27 -3.31
N ASP A 215 3.70 -16.51 -2.39
CA ASP A 215 4.50 -15.45 -1.78
C ASP A 215 5.85 -15.30 -2.50
N ILE A 216 6.00 -14.22 -3.26
CA ILE A 216 7.13 -14.00 -4.15
C ILE A 216 7.96 -12.82 -3.66
N VAL A 217 9.24 -13.06 -3.39
CA VAL A 217 10.23 -12.03 -3.07
C VAL A 217 11.08 -11.74 -4.29
N LEU A 218 11.30 -10.45 -4.56
CA LEU A 218 12.18 -9.97 -5.62
C LEU A 218 13.20 -9.01 -5.05
N ALA A 219 14.43 -9.13 -5.53
CA ALA A 219 15.48 -8.16 -5.33
C ALA A 219 16.02 -7.72 -6.69
N ILE A 220 15.87 -6.42 -7.01
CA ILE A 220 16.23 -5.87 -8.31
C ILE A 220 17.19 -4.70 -8.13
N GLN A 221 18.33 -4.74 -8.79
CA GLN A 221 19.20 -3.57 -8.93
C GLN A 221 18.50 -2.50 -9.76
N SER A 222 18.37 -1.29 -9.20
CA SER A 222 17.56 -0.24 -9.83
C SER A 222 18.16 1.15 -9.70
N GLN A 223 17.86 2.00 -10.68
CA GLN A 223 18.09 3.44 -10.64
C GLN A 223 16.82 4.22 -10.27
N ASP A 224 15.65 3.70 -10.67
CA ASP A 224 14.32 4.29 -10.48
C ASP A 224 13.38 3.23 -9.87
N GLU A 225 13.11 3.40 -8.58
CA GLU A 225 12.35 2.43 -7.79
C GLU A 225 10.88 2.40 -8.18
N ARG A 226 10.31 3.56 -8.52
CA ARG A 226 8.92 3.68 -8.96
C ARG A 226 8.73 2.98 -10.30
N LEU A 227 9.59 3.26 -11.27
CA LEU A 227 9.50 2.63 -12.58
C LEU A 227 9.72 1.11 -12.49
N THR A 228 10.65 0.67 -11.62
CA THR A 228 10.89 -0.76 -11.37
C THR A 228 9.67 -1.43 -10.77
N PHE A 229 9.03 -0.79 -9.79
CA PHE A 229 7.83 -1.33 -9.16
C PHE A 229 6.64 -1.37 -10.14
N GLN A 230 6.45 -0.31 -10.91
CA GLN A 230 5.42 -0.24 -11.95
C GLN A 230 5.61 -1.37 -12.97
N ARG A 231 6.81 -1.49 -13.52
CA ARG A 231 7.15 -2.53 -14.52
C ARG A 231 6.94 -3.95 -13.98
N THR A 232 7.28 -4.18 -12.72
CA THR A 232 7.09 -5.47 -12.06
C THR A 232 5.60 -5.80 -11.93
N THR A 233 4.78 -4.84 -11.48
CA THR A 233 3.33 -5.01 -11.33
C THR A 233 2.61 -5.15 -12.68
N GLU A 234 3.07 -4.46 -13.72
CA GLU A 234 2.64 -4.67 -15.11
C GLU A 234 2.96 -6.08 -15.60
N SER A 235 4.15 -6.59 -15.31
CA SER A 235 4.58 -7.94 -15.70
C SER A 235 3.72 -9.01 -15.03
N LEU A 236 3.48 -8.91 -13.72
CA LEU A 236 2.57 -9.79 -12.98
C LEU A 236 1.15 -9.78 -13.58
N SER A 237 0.66 -8.59 -13.91
CA SER A 237 -0.66 -8.42 -14.54
C SER A 237 -0.72 -9.13 -15.91
N LYS A 238 0.33 -9.06 -16.72
CA LYS A 238 0.38 -9.78 -18.01
C LYS A 238 0.36 -11.30 -17.85
N LEU A 239 0.87 -11.80 -16.74
CA LEU A 239 0.82 -13.22 -16.38
C LEU A 239 -0.49 -13.62 -15.72
N SER A 240 -1.48 -12.72 -15.65
CA SER A 240 -2.77 -12.99 -15.03
C SER A 240 -2.64 -13.36 -13.54
N LEU A 241 -1.66 -12.75 -12.86
CA LEU A 241 -1.53 -12.81 -11.41
C LEU A 241 -2.16 -11.57 -10.81
N ASP A 242 -3.09 -11.77 -9.89
CA ASP A 242 -3.72 -10.69 -9.15
C ASP A 242 -2.94 -10.46 -7.85
N ILE A 243 -2.62 -9.20 -7.56
CA ILE A 243 -1.80 -8.81 -6.40
C ILE A 243 -2.73 -8.58 -5.22
N GLU A 244 -2.69 -9.51 -4.26
CA GLU A 244 -3.50 -9.41 -3.03
C GLU A 244 -2.82 -8.51 -2.00
N GLN A 245 -1.49 -8.64 -1.89
CA GLN A 245 -0.67 -7.78 -1.08
C GLN A 245 0.67 -7.53 -1.75
N ALA A 246 1.25 -6.36 -1.52
CA ALA A 246 2.63 -6.10 -1.90
C ALA A 246 3.32 -5.19 -0.89
N GLU A 247 4.63 -5.35 -0.81
CA GLU A 247 5.51 -4.53 -0.01
C GLU A 247 6.73 -4.15 -0.83
N LEU A 248 7.16 -2.89 -0.72
CA LEU A 248 8.38 -2.40 -1.34
C LEU A 248 9.27 -1.76 -0.28
N VAL A 249 10.57 -2.08 -0.34
CA VAL A 249 11.62 -1.50 0.48
C VAL A 249 12.83 -1.17 -0.40
N VAL A 250 13.45 -0.02 -0.17
CA VAL A 250 14.64 0.41 -0.92
C VAL A 250 15.88 0.31 -0.05
N VAL A 251 16.90 -0.40 -0.53
CA VAL A 251 18.21 -0.54 0.13
C VAL A 251 19.27 0.19 -0.69
N ARG A 252 20.07 1.04 -0.05
CA ARG A 252 21.18 1.76 -0.71
C ARG A 252 22.49 0.98 -0.61
N PHE A 253 23.33 1.10 -1.63
CA PHE A 253 24.74 0.73 -1.54
C PHE A 253 25.58 1.97 -1.23
N ASP A 254 26.50 1.83 -0.28
CA ASP A 254 27.58 2.81 -0.13
C ASP A 254 28.60 2.63 -1.26
N LYS A 255 29.11 3.76 -1.76
CA LYS A 255 30.14 3.82 -2.79
C LYS A 255 31.36 3.00 -2.38
N ALA A 256 31.74 1.98 -3.15
CA ALA A 256 33.16 1.70 -3.30
C ALA A 256 33.79 2.91 -4.03
N ALA A 257 34.88 3.47 -3.50
CA ALA A 257 35.46 4.72 -4.01
C ALA A 257 35.89 4.68 -5.49
N ASP A 258 35.99 3.50 -6.11
CA ASP A 258 36.78 3.29 -7.34
C ASP A 258 36.03 2.89 -8.63
N GLU A 259 34.71 2.66 -8.69
CA GLU A 259 34.07 2.29 -9.99
C GLU A 259 33.40 3.48 -10.72
N PRO A 260 33.40 3.47 -12.07
CA PRO A 260 32.84 4.53 -12.91
C PRO A 260 31.35 4.78 -12.71
N VAL A 261 30.98 6.06 -12.75
CA VAL A 261 29.64 6.62 -12.47
C VAL A 261 28.54 6.08 -13.40
N SER A 262 28.88 5.64 -14.61
CA SER A 262 27.92 5.21 -15.64
C SER A 262 27.43 3.76 -15.51
N GLN A 263 27.96 2.97 -14.56
CA GLN A 263 27.65 1.54 -14.43
C GLN A 263 26.94 1.15 -13.12
N ARG A 264 26.55 2.12 -12.28
CA ARG A 264 26.12 1.83 -10.90
C ARG A 264 24.63 2.06 -10.68
N SER A 265 23.86 0.98 -10.62
CA SER A 265 22.63 0.90 -9.83
C SER A 265 23.03 0.98 -8.34
N ASN A 266 22.96 2.16 -7.74
CA ASN A 266 23.37 2.39 -6.34
C ASN A 266 22.39 1.80 -5.30
N LYS A 267 21.46 0.95 -5.73
CA LYS A 267 20.29 0.57 -4.94
C LYS A 267 19.77 -0.80 -5.34
N VAL A 268 19.18 -1.48 -4.37
CA VAL A 268 18.35 -2.66 -4.59
C VAL A 268 16.93 -2.32 -4.15
N VAL A 269 15.96 -2.59 -5.01
CA VAL A 269 14.54 -2.55 -4.68
C VAL A 269 14.15 -3.96 -4.28
N LEU A 270 13.72 -4.11 -3.03
CA LEU A 270 13.20 -5.34 -2.48
C LEU A 270 11.68 -5.27 -2.52
N MET A 271 11.06 -6.28 -3.11
CA MET A 271 9.61 -6.36 -3.22
C MET A 271 9.14 -7.71 -2.73
N ASN A 272 8.04 -7.72 -1.98
CA ASN A 272 7.32 -8.93 -1.63
C ASN A 272 5.94 -8.83 -2.26
N PHE A 273 5.48 -9.87 -2.94
CA PHE A 273 4.15 -9.95 -3.51
C PHE A 273 3.46 -11.20 -3.01
N LEU A 274 2.26 -11.04 -2.48
CA LEU A 274 1.33 -12.14 -2.27
C LEU A 274 0.35 -12.11 -3.44
N VAL A 275 0.41 -13.11 -4.31
CA VAL A 275 -0.38 -13.16 -5.55
C VAL A 275 -1.28 -14.37 -5.60
N SER A 276 -2.46 -14.21 -6.20
CA SER A 276 -3.36 -15.31 -6.55
C SER A 276 -3.23 -15.64 -8.04
N GLU A 277 -3.23 -16.94 -8.38
CA GLU A 277 -3.34 -17.38 -9.77
C GLU A 277 -4.79 -17.18 -10.24
N SER A 278 -5.00 -16.40 -11.30
CA SER A 278 -6.30 -16.37 -11.96
C SER A 278 -6.33 -17.43 -13.05
N GLU A 279 -7.14 -18.50 -12.88
CA GLU A 279 -7.57 -19.55 -13.83
C GLU A 279 -6.57 -20.15 -14.87
N VAL A 280 -5.31 -19.70 -14.95
CA VAL A 280 -4.41 -19.86 -16.10
C VAL A 280 -3.12 -20.53 -15.64
N GLY A 281 -3.19 -21.84 -15.44
CA GLY A 281 -2.02 -22.74 -15.35
C GLY A 281 -0.97 -22.40 -14.28
N PRO A 282 0.04 -23.26 -14.09
CA PRO A 282 1.07 -23.03 -13.11
C PRO A 282 1.97 -21.85 -13.52
N PHE A 283 2.20 -20.92 -12.59
CA PHE A 283 3.16 -19.82 -12.76
C PHE A 283 4.61 -20.35 -12.87
N GLU A 284 5.27 -20.08 -14.01
CA GLU A 284 6.68 -20.39 -14.23
C GLU A 284 7.58 -19.18 -13.92
N VAL A 285 8.24 -19.21 -12.75
CA VAL A 285 9.12 -18.13 -12.26
C VAL A 285 10.23 -17.78 -13.26
N GLU A 286 10.86 -18.78 -13.88
CA GLU A 286 11.98 -18.56 -14.81
C GLU A 286 11.56 -17.76 -16.06
N ALA A 287 10.40 -18.10 -16.65
CA ALA A 287 9.85 -17.35 -17.78
C ALA A 287 9.51 -15.90 -17.40
N TRP A 288 9.10 -15.68 -16.15
CA TRP A 288 8.85 -14.34 -15.64
C TRP A 288 10.14 -13.53 -15.43
N ILE A 289 11.21 -14.16 -14.93
CA ILE A 289 12.53 -13.53 -14.79
C ILE A 289 13.04 -13.03 -16.15
N ASP A 290 12.92 -13.84 -17.19
CA ASP A 290 13.32 -13.46 -18.56
C ASP A 290 12.53 -12.24 -19.05
N SER A 291 11.21 -12.22 -18.80
CA SER A 291 10.34 -11.08 -19.09
C SER A 291 10.78 -9.83 -18.31
N LEU A 292 11.03 -9.94 -17.01
CA LEU A 292 11.48 -8.81 -16.18
C LEU A 292 12.84 -8.27 -16.62
N THR A 293 13.77 -9.13 -17.03
CA THR A 293 15.10 -8.72 -17.49
C THR A 293 15.03 -7.83 -18.74
N SER A 294 14.13 -8.17 -19.67
CA SER A 294 13.85 -7.34 -20.85
C SER A 294 13.27 -5.97 -20.49
N VAL A 295 12.51 -5.92 -19.39
CA VAL A 295 11.79 -4.74 -18.95
C VAL A 295 12.66 -3.84 -18.06
N VAL A 296 13.59 -4.38 -17.26
CA VAL A 296 14.50 -3.58 -16.42
C VAL A 296 15.67 -3.01 -17.23
N SER A 297 16.08 -3.66 -18.32
CA SER A 297 17.21 -3.23 -19.16
C SER A 297 16.87 -2.15 -20.20
N GLY A 298 15.59 -1.87 -20.46
CA GLY A 298 15.11 -0.93 -21.48
C GLY A 298 14.65 0.41 -20.92
#